data_AF-A0A0G1BLI7-F1
#
_entry.id   AF-A0A0G1BLI7-F1
#
_cell.length_a   1.000
_cell.length_b   1.000
_cell.length_c   1.000
_cell.angle_alpha   90.00
_cell.angle_beta   90.00
_cell.angle_gamma   90.00
#
_symmetry.space_group_name_H-M   'P 1'
#
loop_
_entity.id
_entity.type
_entity.pdbx_description
1 polymer ?
#
loop_
_entity_poly.entity_id
_entity_poly.type
_entity_poly.pdbx_seq_one_letter_code
_entity_poly.pdbx_strand_id
1 'polypeptide(L)'
;MSQPLLPWDSPEDANYPQLVWRSKLDDIYLIEVRHTNGCGGKLFVFDHNNNDQEIFSMDVDLLYGAILGPDVDDVQEWQEKVLDFIDNTYNKQ
;
A
#
# COMPACT_ATOMS: atom_id res chain seq x y z
N MET A 1 -11.53 -3.62 -9.15
CA MET A 1 -10.83 -4.55 -8.25
C MET A 1 -9.42 -4.68 -8.79
N SER A 2 -8.46 -4.07 -8.12
CA SER A 2 -7.03 -4.21 -8.42
C SER A 2 -6.52 -5.50 -7.80
N GLN A 3 -5.35 -5.98 -8.24
CA GLN A 3 -4.63 -7.09 -7.61
C GLN A 3 -3.26 -6.59 -7.14
N PRO A 4 -2.62 -7.24 -6.16
CA PRO A 4 -1.22 -7.00 -5.79
C PRO A 4 -0.30 -6.95 -7.00
N LEU A 5 0.70 -6.06 -6.98
CA LEU A 5 1.68 -5.98 -8.08
C LEU A 5 2.57 -7.21 -8.13
N LEU A 6 2.89 -7.77 -6.96
CA LEU A 6 3.76 -8.92 -6.81
C LEU A 6 3.07 -9.97 -5.94
N PRO A 7 3.37 -11.27 -6.16
CA PRO A 7 2.87 -12.35 -5.30
C PRO A 7 3.10 -12.06 -3.82
N TRP A 8 2.20 -12.55 -2.96
CA TRP A 8 2.30 -12.36 -1.50
C TRP A 8 3.70 -12.66 -0.95
N ASP A 9 4.31 -13.77 -1.36
CA ASP A 9 5.64 -14.22 -0.90
C ASP A 9 6.83 -13.39 -1.42
N SER A 10 6.57 -12.38 -2.25
CA SER A 10 7.61 -11.47 -2.70
C SER A 10 8.12 -10.64 -1.52
N PRO A 11 9.44 -10.39 -1.46
CA PRO A 11 10.02 -9.64 -0.36
C PRO A 11 9.54 -8.19 -0.39
N GLU A 12 9.53 -7.54 0.77
CA GLU A 12 9.05 -6.14 0.90
C GLU A 12 9.98 -5.14 0.21
N ASP A 13 11.26 -5.45 0.11
CA ASP A 13 12.29 -4.68 -0.61
C ASP A 13 12.37 -5.04 -2.11
N ALA A 14 11.35 -5.72 -2.65
CA ALA A 14 11.29 -6.05 -4.06
C ALA A 14 11.37 -4.79 -4.94
N ASN A 15 12.43 -4.72 -5.75
CA ASN A 15 12.62 -3.61 -6.68
C ASN A 15 11.75 -3.84 -7.93
N TYR A 16 10.63 -3.12 -8.01
CA TYR A 16 9.73 -3.12 -9.16
C TYR A 16 9.42 -1.69 -9.61
N PRO A 17 9.47 -1.35 -10.92
CA PRO A 17 9.42 0.05 -11.37
C PRO A 17 8.18 0.85 -10.97
N GLN A 18 7.06 0.16 -10.71
CA GLN A 18 5.80 0.78 -10.30
C GLN A 18 5.58 0.75 -8.79
N LEU A 19 6.41 0.02 -8.03
CA LEU A 19 6.26 -0.15 -6.59
C LEU A 19 7.13 0.86 -5.86
N VAL A 20 6.48 1.71 -5.06
CA VAL A 20 7.14 2.71 -4.21
C VAL A 20 7.45 2.13 -2.86
N TRP A 21 6.47 1.45 -2.28
CA TRP A 21 6.53 0.90 -0.95
C TRP A 21 5.61 -0.30 -0.83
N ARG A 22 6.02 -1.29 -0.05
CA ARG A 22 5.29 -2.51 0.23
C ARG A 22 5.47 -2.85 1.70
N SER A 23 4.38 -3.22 2.35
CA SER A 23 4.45 -3.73 3.72
C SER A 23 3.32 -4.72 4.00
N LYS A 24 3.61 -5.75 4.79
CA LYS A 24 2.64 -6.68 5.32
C LYS A 24 2.29 -6.31 6.75
N LEU A 25 0.99 -6.28 7.05
CA LEU A 25 0.46 -6.06 8.39
C LEU A 25 -0.17 -7.35 8.90
N ASP A 26 0.33 -7.82 10.05
CA ASP A 26 -0.13 -9.00 10.78
C ASP A 26 -0.24 -10.29 9.94
N ASP A 27 0.54 -10.39 8.86
CA ASP A 27 0.45 -11.47 7.85
C ASP A 27 -0.95 -11.65 7.21
N ILE A 28 -1.83 -10.65 7.34
CA ILE A 28 -3.21 -10.67 6.83
C ILE A 28 -3.40 -9.65 5.73
N TYR A 29 -2.82 -8.45 5.89
CA TYR A 29 -3.02 -7.36 4.96
C TYR A 29 -1.74 -7.05 4.21
N LEU A 30 -1.87 -6.83 2.90
CA LEU A 30 -0.80 -6.31 2.06
C LEU A 30 -1.09 -4.86 1.74
N ILE A 31 -0.11 -4.00 2.01
CA ILE A 31 -0.15 -2.58 1.68
C ILE A 31 0.85 -2.35 0.55
N GLU A 32 0.42 -1.67 -0.50
CA GLU A 32 1.27 -1.26 -1.61
C GLU A 32 1.02 0.19 -1.99
N VAL A 33 2.08 0.96 -2.14
CA VAL A 33 2.03 2.27 -2.80
C VAL A 33 2.63 2.14 -4.19
N ARG A 34 1.89 2.61 -5.19
CA ARG A 34 2.24 2.47 -6.60
C ARG A 34 2.32 3.82 -7.29
N HIS A 35 3.22 3.96 -8.26
CA HIS A 35 3.22 5.09 -9.18
C HIS A 35 1.97 5.09 -10.05
N THR A 36 1.30 6.24 -10.15
CA THR A 36 0.20 6.46 -11.10
C THR A 36 0.59 7.43 -12.20
N ASN A 37 1.19 8.58 -11.87
CA ASN A 37 1.65 9.57 -12.86
C ASN A 37 2.62 10.62 -12.29
N GLY A 38 3.87 10.67 -12.74
CA GLY A 38 4.80 11.76 -12.39
C GLY A 38 5.05 11.86 -10.87
N CYS A 39 4.32 12.73 -10.18
CA CYS A 39 4.35 12.88 -8.71
C CYS A 39 3.12 12.25 -8.00
N GLY A 40 2.23 11.59 -8.74
CA GLY A 40 1.06 10.92 -8.19
C GLY A 40 1.36 9.45 -7.88
N GLY A 41 0.86 9.02 -6.72
CA GLY A 41 0.83 7.63 -6.31
C GLY A 41 -0.56 7.20 -5.92
N LYS A 42 -0.72 5.89 -5.71
CA LYS A 42 -1.93 5.33 -5.13
C LYS A 42 -1.56 4.22 -4.16
N LEU A 43 -2.11 4.34 -2.96
CA LEU A 43 -2.04 3.34 -1.91
C LEU A 43 -3.17 2.34 -2.10
N PHE A 44 -2.85 1.06 -1.94
CA PHE A 44 -3.78 -0.06 -1.97
C PHE A 44 -3.59 -0.91 -0.72
N VAL A 45 -4.69 -1.44 -0.20
CA VAL A 45 -4.70 -2.46 0.86
C VAL A 45 -5.48 -3.66 0.36
N PHE A 46 -4.86 -4.83 0.47
CA PHE A 46 -5.43 -6.11 0.08
C PHE A 46 -5.58 -7.02 1.30
N ASP A 47 -6.72 -7.69 1.40
CA ASP A 47 -6.94 -8.75 2.39
C ASP A 47 -6.52 -10.10 1.79
N HIS A 48 -5.43 -10.64 2.31
CA HIS A 48 -4.86 -11.91 1.84
C HIS A 48 -5.77 -13.10 2.18
N ASN A 49 -6.43 -13.07 3.35
CA ASN A 49 -7.36 -14.13 3.75
C ASN A 49 -8.59 -14.18 2.83
N ASN A 50 -8.89 -13.08 2.15
CA ASN A 50 -9.96 -12.98 1.18
C ASN A 50 -9.44 -12.91 -0.26
N ASN A 51 -8.50 -13.80 -0.60
CA ASN A 51 -7.98 -14.00 -1.96
C ASN A 51 -7.41 -12.70 -2.58
N ASP A 52 -6.61 -11.98 -1.79
CA ASP A 52 -5.98 -10.71 -2.14
C ASP A 52 -6.99 -9.66 -2.64
N GLN A 53 -8.19 -9.62 -2.04
CA GLN A 53 -9.22 -8.65 -2.41
C GLN A 53 -8.79 -7.24 -1.99
N GLU A 54 -8.88 -6.27 -2.90
CA GLU A 54 -8.75 -4.85 -2.58
C GLU A 54 -9.86 -4.42 -1.61
N ILE A 55 -9.49 -4.01 -0.40
CA ILE A 55 -10.40 -3.53 0.64
C ILE A 55 -10.37 -2.01 0.79
N PHE A 56 -9.25 -1.37 0.42
CA PHE A 56 -9.06 0.06 0.49
C PHE A 56 -8.10 0.53 -0.58
N SER A 57 -8.35 1.72 -1.12
CA SER A 57 -7.36 2.45 -1.89
C SER A 57 -7.57 3.96 -1.79
N MET A 58 -6.46 4.70 -1.87
CA MET A 58 -6.47 6.16 -1.84
C MET A 58 -5.33 6.73 -2.68
N ASP A 59 -5.59 7.86 -3.34
CA ASP A 59 -4.53 8.60 -4.01
C ASP A 59 -3.60 9.23 -2.96
N VAL A 60 -2.30 9.19 -3.24
CA VAL A 60 -1.25 9.76 -2.39
C VAL A 60 -0.34 10.63 -3.24
N ASP A 61 0.15 11.71 -2.65
CA ASP A 61 1.20 12.51 -3.28
C ASP A 61 2.55 11.86 -3.02
N LEU A 62 3.42 11.88 -4.02
CA LEU A 62 4.78 11.37 -3.92
C LEU A 62 5.74 12.53 -4.16
N LEU A 63 6.38 13.00 -3.09
CA LEU A 63 7.36 14.08 -3.19
C LEU A 63 8.48 13.67 -4.16
N TYR A 64 8.72 14.52 -5.17
CA TYR A 64 9.64 14.23 -6.28
C TYR A 64 9.37 12.90 -6.99
N GLY A 65 8.11 12.42 -7.00
CA GLY A 65 7.75 11.13 -7.57
C GLY A 65 8.43 9.95 -6.88
N ALA A 66 8.76 10.09 -5.59
CA ALA A 66 9.46 9.09 -4.79
C ALA A 66 10.71 8.51 -5.49
N ILE A 67 11.45 9.33 -6.25
CA ILE A 67 12.68 8.90 -6.96
C ILE A 67 13.71 8.27 -6.01
N LEU A 68 13.74 8.72 -4.75
CA LEU A 68 14.63 8.20 -3.71
C LEU A 68 13.90 7.22 -2.75
N GLY A 69 12.69 6.81 -3.10
CA GLY A 69 11.74 6.17 -2.19
C GLY A 69 10.91 7.20 -1.42
N PRO A 70 9.92 6.72 -0.65
CA PRO A 70 9.17 7.57 0.27
C PRO A 70 10.03 8.00 1.46
N ASP A 71 9.69 9.13 2.08
CA ASP A 71 10.29 9.49 3.36
C ASP A 71 9.54 8.85 4.55
N VAL A 72 10.06 9.08 5.75
CA VAL A 72 9.49 8.49 6.97
C VAL A 72 8.11 9.08 7.28
N ASP A 73 7.89 10.35 6.97
CA ASP A 73 6.64 11.05 7.23
C ASP A 73 5.54 10.55 6.27
N ASP A 74 5.88 10.32 4.99
CA ASP A 74 5.02 9.68 4.00
C ASP A 74 4.53 8.31 4.50
N VAL A 75 5.47 7.44 4.92
CA VAL A 75 5.16 6.08 5.38
C VAL A 75 4.31 6.12 6.64
N GLN A 76 4.59 7.03 7.58
CA GLN A 76 3.81 7.17 8.80
C GLN A 76 2.37 7.57 8.48
N GLU A 77 2.15 8.57 7.62
CA GLU A 77 0.81 9.00 7.23
C GLU A 77 0.01 7.85 6.59
N TRP A 78 0.66 7.08 5.72
CA TRP A 78 0.05 5.93 5.05
C TRP A 78 -0.36 4.84 6.04
N GLN A 79 0.52 4.51 7.00
CA GLN A 79 0.23 3.53 8.03
C GLN A 79 -0.93 3.99 8.91
N GLU A 80 -0.94 5.24 9.36
CA GLU A 80 -2.03 5.79 10.19
C GLU A 80 -3.38 5.70 9.49
N LYS A 81 -3.45 6.03 8.19
CA LYS A 81 -4.69 5.95 7.41
C LYS A 81 -5.15 4.51 7.17
N VAL A 82 -4.22 3.59 6.91
CA VAL A 82 -4.55 2.17 6.74
C VAL A 82 -5.07 1.58 8.06
N LEU A 83 -4.39 1.86 9.17
CA LEU A 83 -4.80 1.38 10.49
C LEU A 83 -6.17 1.93 10.87
N ASP A 84 -6.42 3.23 10.69
CA ASP A 84 -7.73 3.82 10.95
C ASP A 84 -8.84 3.14 10.13
N PHE A 85 -8.60 2.89 8.83
CA PHE A 85 -9.57 2.18 8.00
C PHE A 85 -9.82 0.75 8.50
N ILE A 86 -8.77 -0.02 8.80
CA ILE A 86 -8.88 -1.41 9.23
C ILE A 86 -9.63 -1.48 10.58
N ASP A 87 -9.20 -0.71 11.57
CA ASP A 87 -9.73 -0.77 12.92
C ASP A 87 -11.13 -0.18 13.04
N ASN A 88 -11.41 0.91 12.32
CA ASN A 88 -12.66 1.64 12.47
C ASN A 88 -13.72 1.31 11.43
N THR A 89 -13.33 0.74 10.29
CA THR A 89 -14.27 0.48 9.17
C THR A 89 -14.34 -0.98 8.78
N TYR A 90 -13.21 -1.66 8.54
CA TYR A 90 -13.23 -3.02 8.02
C TYR A 90 -13.55 -4.06 9.09
N ASN A 91 -12.86 -4.03 10.24
CA ASN A 91 -13.02 -5.03 11.31
C ASN A 91 -14.31 -4.88 12.13
N LYS A 92 -15.05 -3.80 11.95
CA LYS A 92 -16.35 -3.57 12.63
C LYS A 92 -17.56 -4.07 11.81
N GLN A 93 -17.34 -4.55 10.59
CA GLN A 93 -18.36 -5.15 9.73
C GLN A 93 -18.55 -6.63 10.06
#